data_AF-A0AAW5N0Y1-F1
#
_entry.id   AF-A0AAW5N0Y1-F1
#
_cell.length_a   1.000
_cell.length_b   1.000
_cell.length_c   1.000
_cell.angle_alpha   90.00
_cell.angle_beta   90.00
_cell.angle_gamma   90.00
#
_symmetry.space_group_name_H-M   'P 1'
#
loop_
_entity.id
_entity.type
_entity.pdbx_description
1 polymer ?
#
loop_
_entity_poly.entity_id
_entity_poly.type
_entity_poly.pdbx_seq_one_letter_code
_entity_poly.pdbx_strand_id
1 'polypeptide(L)'
;LTIDDPSKRQQQAQAVIELMGFLNPHLRNVEDFRHKLWDHLFYISDFTLKVESPYPIPQKATYKSKPDPLSYPKRHPKYSHLG
;
A
#
# COMPACT_ATOMS: atom_id res chain seq x y z
N LEU A 1 -10.99 4.12 19.30
CA LEU A 1 -9.71 4.81 19.05
C LEU A 1 -9.16 5.24 20.40
N THR A 2 -8.25 4.45 20.95
CA THR A 2 -8.02 4.35 22.41
C THR A 2 -7.09 5.44 22.97
N ILE A 3 -6.51 6.29 22.12
CA ILE A 3 -5.60 7.36 22.51
C ILE A 3 -6.19 8.69 22.10
N ASP A 4 -6.58 9.48 23.10
CA ASP A 4 -7.25 10.76 22.92
C ASP A 4 -6.28 11.84 22.39
N ASP A 5 -5.08 11.89 22.97
CA ASP A 5 -4.06 12.87 22.64
C ASP A 5 -3.51 12.69 21.20
N PRO A 6 -3.67 13.68 20.30
CA PRO A 6 -3.16 13.62 18.94
C PRO A 6 -1.63 13.54 18.90
N SER A 7 -0.91 14.20 19.82
CA SER A 7 0.56 14.22 19.83
C SER A 7 1.13 12.84 20.15
N LYS A 8 0.64 12.22 21.24
CA LYS A 8 1.01 10.85 21.61
C LYS A 8 0.66 9.83 20.52
N ARG A 9 -0.48 10.01 19.84
CA ARG A 9 -0.86 9.14 18.71
C ARG A 9 0.11 9.25 17.55
N GLN A 10 0.54 10.46 17.21
CA GLN A 10 1.54 10.72 16.17
C GLN A 10 2.88 10.04 16.50
N GLN A 11 3.36 10.22 17.73
CA GLN A 11 4.63 9.62 18.19
C GLN A 11 4.59 8.09 18.13
N GLN A 12 3.48 7.49 18.53
CA GLN A 12 3.33 6.04 18.44
C GLN A 12 3.25 5.53 17.00
N ALA A 13 2.53 6.24 16.12
CA ALA A 13 2.49 5.90 14.70
C ALA A 13 3.91 5.90 14.09
N GLN A 14 4.73 6.89 14.43
CA GLN A 14 6.12 6.97 14.01
C GLN A 14 6.93 5.77 14.53
N ALA A 15 6.81 5.43 15.82
CA ALA A 15 7.50 4.29 16.42
C ALA A 15 7.12 2.95 15.76
N VAL A 16 5.84 2.80 15.38
CA VAL A 16 5.36 1.60 14.66
C VAL A 16 5.99 1.51 13.26
N ILE A 17 6.12 2.62 12.55
CA ILE A 17 6.76 2.65 11.21
C ILE A 17 8.23 2.27 11.31
N GLU A 18 8.94 2.78 12.33
CA GLU A 18 10.33 2.41 12.58
C GLU A 18 10.47 0.91 12.87
N LEU A 19 9.57 0.35 13.68
CA LEU A 19 9.51 -1.08 13.97
C LEU A 19 9.26 -1.91 12.70
N MET A 20 8.31 -1.49 11.86
CA MET A 20 8.01 -2.17 10.59
C MET A 20 9.23 -2.18 9.65
N GLY A 21 10.00 -1.08 9.62
CA GLY A 21 11.24 -0.97 8.85
C GLY A 21 12.40 -1.80 9.43
N PHE A 22 12.46 -1.96 10.75
CA PHE A 22 13.45 -2.83 11.41
C PHE A 22 13.19 -4.31 11.12
N LEU A 23 11.93 -4.74 11.20
CA LEU A 23 11.53 -6.13 10.96
C LEU A 23 11.72 -6.58 9.51
N ASN A 24 11.65 -5.64 8.56
CA ASN A 24 11.76 -5.92 7.12
C ASN A 24 12.95 -5.18 6.48
N PRO A 25 14.20 -5.54 6.81
CA PRO A 25 15.38 -4.83 6.33
C PRO A 25 15.53 -4.90 4.80
N HIS A 26 14.97 -5.91 4.15
CA HIS A 26 14.94 -6.06 2.69
C HIS A 26 14.23 -4.91 1.97
N LEU A 27 13.30 -4.22 2.65
CA LEU A 27 12.59 -3.09 2.07
C LEU A 27 13.49 -1.84 1.92
N ARG A 28 14.67 -1.79 2.56
CA ARG A 28 15.58 -0.63 2.45
C ARG A 28 16.11 -0.39 1.04
N ASN A 29 16.14 -1.43 0.21
CA ASN A 29 16.58 -1.35 -1.19
C ASN A 29 15.43 -0.93 -2.14
N VAL A 30 14.21 -0.81 -1.62
CA VAL A 30 13.04 -0.41 -2.38
C VAL A 30 12.93 1.10 -2.33
N GLU A 31 12.89 1.73 -3.51
CA GLU A 31 12.62 3.15 -3.62
C GLU A 31 11.29 3.48 -2.93
N ASP A 32 11.26 4.59 -2.20
CA ASP A 32 10.10 5.03 -1.40
C ASP A 32 9.57 4.01 -0.38
N PHE A 33 10.42 3.17 0.21
CA PHE A 33 9.98 2.20 1.23
C PHE A 33 9.21 2.84 2.40
N ARG A 34 9.58 4.07 2.80
CA ARG A 34 8.89 4.82 3.86
C ARG A 34 7.44 5.12 3.48
N HIS A 35 7.18 5.46 2.21
CA HIS A 35 5.84 5.70 1.70
C HIS A 35 4.99 4.42 1.79
N LYS A 36 5.54 3.28 1.34
CA LYS A 36 4.85 1.97 1.42
C LYS A 36 4.50 1.55 2.85
N LEU A 37 5.37 1.86 3.82
CA LEU A 37 5.10 1.58 5.24
C LEU A 37 3.95 2.44 5.79
N TRP A 38 3.89 3.71 5.39
CA TRP A 38 2.75 4.58 5.70
C TRP A 38 1.44 4.03 5.11
N ASP A 39 1.47 3.59 3.85
CA ASP A 39 0.31 2.97 3.20
C ASP A 39 -0.16 1.72 3.94
N HIS A 40 0.78 0.85 4.33
CA HIS A 40 0.46 -0.34 5.11
C HIS A 40 -0.12 0.00 6.49
N LEU A 41 0.41 1.01 7.18
CA LEU A 41 -0.12 1.46 8.46
C LEU A 41 -1.59 1.91 8.34
N PHE A 42 -1.92 2.70 7.31
CA PHE A 42 -3.29 3.13 7.06
C PHE A 42 -4.19 1.98 6.63
N TYR A 43 -3.68 1.07 5.81
CA TYR A 43 -4.42 -0.11 5.36
C TYR A 43 -4.78 -1.04 6.52
N ILE A 44 -3.81 -1.38 7.39
CA ILE A 44 -4.00 -2.24 8.57
C ILE A 44 -4.99 -1.62 9.57
N SER A 45 -5.01 -0.29 9.66
CA SER A 45 -5.93 0.44 10.56
C SER A 45 -7.31 0.71 9.96
N ASP A 46 -7.64 0.09 8.82
CA ASP A 46 -8.87 0.36 8.07
C ASP A 46 -9.10 1.86 7.81
N PHE A 47 -8.02 2.63 7.65
CA PHE A 47 -8.01 4.08 7.42
C PHE A 47 -8.79 4.87 8.49
N THR A 48 -8.95 4.31 9.69
CA THR A 48 -9.60 4.99 10.83
C THR A 48 -8.62 5.84 11.63
N LEU A 49 -7.32 5.66 11.40
CA LEU A 49 -6.24 6.34 12.09
C LEU A 49 -6.13 7.81 11.64
N LYS A 50 -6.32 8.74 12.58
CA LYS A 50 -6.12 10.19 12.37
C LYS A 50 -4.71 10.58 12.82
N VAL A 51 -3.77 10.59 11.89
CA VAL A 51 -2.33 10.86 12.06
C VAL A 51 -1.86 11.68 10.87
N GLU A 52 -0.94 12.63 11.08
CA GLU A 52 -0.38 13.44 9.99
C GLU A 52 0.73 12.64 9.29
N SER A 53 0.56 12.40 8.00
CA SER A 53 1.57 11.76 7.15
C SER A 53 2.13 12.79 6.17
N PRO A 54 3.44 12.77 5.87
CA PRO A 54 4.03 13.63 4.84
C PRO A 54 3.63 13.20 3.40
N TYR A 55 3.01 12.02 3.25
CA TYR A 55 2.56 11.45 1.97
C TYR A 55 1.02 11.53 1.87
N PRO A 56 0.46 11.55 0.65
CA PRO A 56 -0.98 11.54 0.48
C PRO A 56 -1.61 10.28 1.08
N ILE A 57 -2.66 10.45 1.90
CA ILE A 57 -3.35 9.32 2.51
C ILE A 57 -4.01 8.51 1.38
N PRO A 58 -3.69 7.21 1.25
CA PRO A 58 -4.25 6.42 0.18
C PRO A 58 -5.76 6.22 0.39
N GLN A 59 -6.53 6.15 -0.70
CA GLN A 59 -7.98 6.00 -0.61
C GLN A 59 -8.37 4.51 -0.58
N LYS A 60 -9.35 4.16 0.28
CA LYS A 60 -9.91 2.79 0.37
C LYS A 60 -10.34 2.22 -0.98
N ALA A 61 -10.86 3.07 -1.86
CA ALA A 61 -11.39 2.69 -3.15
C ALA A 61 -10.29 2.12 -4.08
N THR A 62 -9.09 2.68 -4.01
CA THR A 62 -7.95 2.28 -4.86
C THR A 62 -7.49 0.85 -4.57
N TYR A 63 -7.59 0.36 -3.33
CA TYR A 63 -7.17 -1.00 -3.00
C TYR A 63 -8.20 -2.07 -3.35
N LYS A 64 -9.48 -1.70 -3.45
CA LYS A 64 -10.58 -2.63 -3.77
C LYS A 64 -10.99 -2.61 -5.23
N SER A 65 -10.41 -1.73 -6.05
CA SER A 65 -10.71 -1.68 -7.48
C SER A 65 -10.28 -2.99 -8.14
N LYS A 66 -11.23 -3.64 -8.81
CA LYS A 66 -10.89 -4.76 -9.69
C LYS A 66 -10.04 -4.22 -10.84
N PRO A 67 -9.00 -4.96 -11.27
CA PRO A 67 -8.26 -4.59 -12.46
C PRO A 67 -9.19 -4.59 -13.68
N ASP A 68 -8.89 -3.72 -14.64
CA ASP A 68 -9.62 -3.70 -15.89
C ASP A 68 -9.49 -5.05 -16.62
N PRO A 69 -10.58 -5.57 -17.21
CA PRO A 69 -10.53 -6.80 -17.97
C PRO A 69 -9.61 -6.63 -19.18
N LEU A 70 -8.56 -7.46 -19.27
CA LEU A 70 -7.68 -7.48 -20.42
C LEU A 70 -8.40 -8.10 -21.61
N SER A 71 -8.43 -7.41 -22.74
CA SER A 71 -8.90 -7.99 -24.00
C SER A 71 -7.94 -9.11 -24.43
N TYR A 72 -8.42 -10.35 -24.53
CA TYR A 72 -7.60 -11.42 -25.09
C TYR A 72 -7.21 -11.08 -26.53
N PRO A 73 -5.93 -11.17 -26.92
CA PRO A 73 -5.50 -10.87 -28.28
C PRO A 73 -6.12 -11.89 -29.24
N LYS A 74 -7.18 -11.48 -29.95
CA LYS A 74 -7.77 -12.26 -31.05
C LYS A 74 -6.80 -12.21 -32.24
N ARG A 75 -5.76 -13.05 -32.21
CA ARG A 75 -4.98 -13.34 -33.41
C ARG A 75 -5.84 -14.24 -34.29
N HIS A 76 -6.11 -13.81 -35.51
CA HIS A 76 -6.60 -14.68 -36.58
C HIS A 76 -5.37 -15.29 -37.25
N PRO A 77 -4.92 -16.50 -36.87
CA PRO A 77 -3.77 -17.11 -37.52
C PRO A 77 -4.08 -17.30 -39.01
N LYS A 78 -3.28 -16.67 -39.87
CA LYS A 78 -3.41 -16.77 -41.34
C LYS A 78 -3.13 -18.20 -41.84
N TYR A 79 -2.35 -18.96 -41.09
CA TYR A 79 -2.03 -20.36 -41.36
C TYR A 79 -2.22 -21.15 -40.07
N SER A 80 -3.02 -22.21 -40.11
CA SER A 80 -3.12 -23.17 -39.02
C SER A 80 -1.88 -24.07 -39.07
N HIS A 81 -1.12 -24.13 -37.99
CA HIS A 81 -0.08 -25.14 -37.83
C HIS A 81 -0.77 -26.50 -37.64
N LEU A 82 -0.86 -27.27 -38.72
CA LEU A 82 -1.10 -28.70 -38.66
C LEU A 82 0.28 -29.34 -38.55
N GLY A 83 0.51 -30.09 -37.47
CA GLY A 83 1.79 -30.73 -37.17
C GLY A 83 2.27 -31.67 -38.27
#